data_AF-A0A0D0WZY7-F1
#
_entry.id   AF-A0A0D0WZY7-F1
#
_cell.length_a   1.000
_cell.length_b   1.000
_cell.length_c   1.000
_cell.angle_alpha   90.00
_cell.angle_beta   90.00
_cell.angle_gamma   90.00
#
_symmetry.space_group_name_H-M   'P 1'
#
loop_
_entity.id
_entity.type
_entity.pdbx_description
1 polymer ?
#
loop_
_entity_poly.entity_id
_entity_poly.type
_entity_poly.pdbx_seq_one_letter_code
_entity_poly.pdbx_strand_id
1 'polypeptide(L)'
;MHLLLSGIVGSVAYGLARPGSDVDRIGVFAAPTVAFHGLHPPRESMVTTDPDVTLHEAGKYARLALGGNPTATELMWLPDDCYETRSALGDRLIGIRSAFLSAPRVRDAYLGYAAQQFRKLASRSGGTFSADTRLRTAKHARHLARLVHQGRLLYATGVLEIRLADPERFRAFGERVAGGELAEARDLLAEAERDFDTTRTPLPQRPDEATVERWLLDVRAAHLPPAGACPG
;
A
#
# COMPACT_ATOMS: atom_id res chain seq x y z
N MET A 1 -18.03 -11.75 -9.32
CA MET A 1 -16.91 -10.90 -8.86
C MET A 1 -16.74 -9.80 -9.88
N HIS A 2 -16.74 -8.54 -9.46
CA HIS A 2 -16.59 -7.40 -10.37
C HIS A 2 -15.34 -6.62 -9.99
N LEU A 3 -14.33 -6.62 -10.86
CA LEU A 3 -13.10 -5.86 -10.61
C LEU A 3 -13.40 -4.37 -10.77
N LEU A 4 -13.13 -3.58 -9.72
CA LEU A 4 -13.42 -2.15 -9.69
C LEU A 4 -12.20 -1.32 -10.11
N LEU A 5 -11.03 -1.70 -9.59
CA LEU A 5 -9.76 -1.02 -9.77
C LEU A 5 -8.63 -2.04 -9.65
N SER A 6 -7.65 -2.01 -10.56
CA SER A 6 -6.40 -2.77 -10.39
C SER A 6 -5.24 -2.07 -11.05
N GLY A 7 -4.04 -2.35 -10.57
CA GLY A 7 -2.83 -1.83 -11.17
C GLY A 7 -1.58 -2.57 -10.70
N ILE A 8 -0.50 -2.28 -11.42
CA ILE A 8 0.83 -2.77 -11.14
C ILE A 8 1.42 -1.96 -9.99
N VAL A 9 1.98 -2.63 -8.99
CA VAL A 9 2.60 -2.02 -7.80
C VAL A 9 4.05 -2.46 -7.66
N GLY A 10 4.67 -2.14 -6.53
CA GLY A 10 6.01 -2.60 -6.23
C GLY A 10 7.06 -1.95 -7.12
N SER A 11 8.09 -2.72 -7.46
CA SER A 11 9.30 -2.17 -8.10
C SER A 11 9.01 -1.47 -9.42
N VAL A 12 8.03 -1.93 -10.19
CA VAL A 12 7.62 -1.29 -11.45
C VAL A 12 7.04 0.10 -11.19
N ALA A 13 6.04 0.19 -10.32
CA ALA A 13 5.37 1.45 -10.00
C ALA A 13 6.33 2.49 -9.41
N TYR A 14 7.33 2.05 -8.62
CA TYR A 14 8.33 2.91 -8.01
C TYR A 14 9.46 3.37 -8.96
N GLY A 15 9.55 2.83 -10.18
CA GLY A 15 10.72 3.04 -11.06
C GLY A 15 11.98 2.28 -10.61
N LEU A 16 11.79 1.28 -9.74
CA LEU A 16 12.85 0.45 -9.18
C LEU A 16 13.11 -0.85 -9.99
N ALA A 17 12.23 -1.22 -10.91
CA ALA A 17 12.32 -2.45 -11.70
C ALA A 17 13.58 -2.51 -12.58
N ARG A 18 14.07 -3.73 -12.80
CA ARG A 18 15.16 -4.14 -13.70
C ARG A 18 14.68 -5.27 -14.61
N PRO A 19 15.42 -5.61 -15.68
CA PRO A 19 15.13 -6.82 -16.46
C PRO A 19 14.96 -8.04 -15.54
N GLY A 20 13.84 -8.76 -15.68
CA GLY A 20 13.50 -9.91 -14.86
C GLY A 20 12.93 -9.61 -13.46
N SER A 21 12.52 -8.36 -13.17
CA SER A 21 11.79 -8.06 -11.93
C SER A 21 10.37 -8.62 -11.96
N ASP A 22 9.93 -9.17 -10.83
CA ASP A 22 8.55 -9.61 -10.64
C ASP A 22 7.57 -8.44 -10.82
N VAL A 23 6.38 -8.76 -11.33
CA VAL A 23 5.30 -7.78 -11.54
C VAL A 23 4.19 -8.06 -10.54
N ASP A 24 4.21 -7.31 -9.44
CA ASP A 24 3.19 -7.35 -8.41
C ASP A 24 1.93 -6.59 -8.84
N ARG A 25 0.75 -7.17 -8.60
CA ARG A 25 -0.54 -6.50 -8.81
C ARG A 25 -1.33 -6.41 -7.53
N ILE A 26 -2.02 -5.28 -7.37
CA ILE A 26 -3.07 -5.14 -6.37
C ILE A 26 -4.36 -4.69 -7.03
N GLY A 27 -5.49 -5.09 -6.46
CA GLY A 27 -6.79 -4.62 -6.94
C GLY A 27 -7.89 -4.70 -5.91
N VAL A 28 -9.01 -4.07 -6.26
CA VAL A 28 -10.24 -4.01 -5.50
C VAL A 28 -11.35 -4.58 -6.32
N PHE A 29 -12.11 -5.50 -5.75
CA PHE A 29 -13.29 -6.08 -6.38
C PHE A 29 -14.53 -5.92 -5.51
N ALA A 30 -15.69 -5.90 -6.14
CA ALA A 30 -16.97 -6.06 -5.48
C ALA A 30 -17.43 -7.52 -5.55
N ALA A 31 -17.76 -8.09 -4.40
CA ALA A 31 -18.57 -9.30 -4.34
C ALA A 31 -20.05 -8.97 -4.65
N PRO A 32 -20.83 -9.93 -5.18
CA PRO A 32 -22.28 -9.74 -5.33
C PRO A 32 -22.91 -9.39 -3.99
N THR A 33 -23.75 -8.36 -3.94
CA THR A 33 -24.27 -7.82 -2.67
C THR A 33 -25.10 -8.86 -1.91
N VAL A 34 -25.87 -9.69 -2.62
CA VAL A 34 -26.64 -10.79 -2.03
C VAL A 34 -25.78 -11.82 -1.29
N ALA A 35 -24.50 -11.97 -1.65
CA ALA A 35 -23.61 -12.94 -1.00
C ALA A 35 -23.32 -12.58 0.46
N PHE A 36 -23.44 -11.30 0.84
CA PHE A 36 -23.28 -10.87 2.23
C PHE A 36 -24.47 -11.23 3.13
N HIS A 37 -25.63 -11.59 2.55
CA HIS A 37 -26.82 -12.02 3.28
C HIS A 37 -26.92 -13.55 3.43
N GLY A 38 -26.07 -14.31 2.72
CA GLY A 38 -26.04 -15.76 2.80
C GLY A 38 -25.30 -16.28 4.04
N LEU A 39 -25.41 -17.59 4.29
CA LEU A 39 -24.75 -18.29 5.40
C LEU A 39 -23.21 -18.16 5.36
N HIS A 40 -22.64 -17.98 4.17
CA HIS A 40 -21.21 -17.87 3.95
C HIS A 40 -20.88 -16.55 3.27
N PRO A 41 -20.34 -15.56 3.99
CA PRO A 41 -19.96 -14.29 3.41
C PRO A 41 -18.85 -14.48 2.36
N PRO A 42 -18.73 -13.57 1.38
CA PRO A 42 -17.72 -13.68 0.34
C PRO A 42 -16.30 -13.59 0.91
N ARG A 43 -15.35 -14.23 0.23
CA ARG A 43 -13.92 -14.12 0.57
C ARG A 43 -13.49 -12.66 0.49
N GLU A 44 -12.81 -12.20 1.53
CA GLU A 44 -12.35 -10.80 1.57
C GLU A 44 -11.07 -10.56 0.78
N SER A 45 -10.30 -11.61 0.49
CA SER A 45 -9.06 -11.54 -0.29
C SER A 45 -8.88 -12.74 -1.19
N MET A 46 -8.23 -12.50 -2.33
CA MET A 46 -7.69 -13.52 -3.20
C MET A 46 -6.23 -13.19 -3.45
N VAL A 47 -5.35 -14.16 -3.25
CA VAL A 47 -3.91 -14.03 -3.47
C VAL A 47 -3.49 -15.17 -4.40
N THR A 48 -2.82 -14.83 -5.49
CA THR A 48 -2.19 -15.79 -6.40
C THR A 48 -0.69 -15.53 -6.46
N THR A 49 0.07 -16.59 -6.70
CA THR A 49 1.50 -16.57 -6.99
C THR A 49 1.65 -17.06 -8.42
N ASP A 50 2.40 -16.33 -9.26
CA ASP A 50 2.55 -16.59 -10.70
C ASP A 50 1.22 -16.56 -11.51
N PRO A 51 0.68 -15.36 -11.81
CA PRO A 51 1.21 -14.03 -11.48
C PRO A 51 0.92 -13.64 -10.02
N ASP A 52 1.80 -12.79 -9.46
CA ASP A 52 1.62 -12.21 -8.12
C ASP A 52 0.49 -11.17 -8.12
N VAL A 53 -0.67 -11.57 -7.61
CA VAL A 53 -1.88 -10.72 -7.56
C VAL A 53 -2.48 -10.79 -6.17
N THR A 54 -2.75 -9.62 -5.58
CA THR A 54 -3.54 -9.49 -4.37
C THR A 54 -4.80 -8.67 -4.65
N LEU A 55 -5.97 -9.31 -4.58
CA LEU A 55 -7.25 -8.64 -4.72
C LEU A 55 -7.95 -8.58 -3.36
N HIS A 56 -8.45 -7.40 -3.00
CA HIS A 56 -9.26 -7.17 -1.80
C HIS A 56 -10.70 -6.87 -2.18
N GLU A 57 -11.63 -7.47 -1.43
CA GLU A 57 -13.04 -7.07 -1.50
C GLU A 57 -13.16 -5.61 -1.05
N ALA A 58 -14.00 -4.81 -1.70
CA ALA A 58 -14.16 -3.37 -1.49
C ALA A 58 -14.26 -2.94 -0.02
N GLY A 59 -15.02 -3.66 0.81
CA GLY A 59 -15.14 -3.38 2.24
C GLY A 59 -13.85 -3.66 3.00
N LYS A 60 -13.16 -4.77 2.71
CA LYS A 60 -11.85 -5.04 3.31
C LYS A 60 -10.79 -4.03 2.87
N TYR A 61 -10.77 -3.68 1.59
CA TYR A 61 -9.88 -2.66 1.06
C TYR A 61 -10.07 -1.33 1.80
N ALA A 62 -11.33 -0.88 1.93
CA ALA A 62 -11.66 0.35 2.63
C ALA A 62 -11.15 0.35 4.08
N ARG A 63 -11.35 -0.75 4.82
CA ARG A 63 -10.84 -0.88 6.19
C ARG A 63 -9.31 -0.86 6.26
N LEU A 64 -8.62 -1.51 5.33
CA LEU A 64 -7.15 -1.48 5.27
C LEU A 64 -6.64 -0.06 4.99
N ALA A 65 -7.24 0.64 4.03
CA ALA A 65 -6.87 2.00 3.66
C ALA A 65 -7.18 3.01 4.78
N LEU A 66 -8.35 2.91 5.44
CA LEU A 66 -8.69 3.70 6.62
C LEU A 66 -7.72 3.46 7.80
N GLY A 67 -7.18 2.24 7.89
CA GLY A 67 -6.12 1.90 8.83
C GLY A 67 -4.74 2.47 8.50
N GLY A 68 -4.59 3.15 7.35
CA GLY A 68 -3.32 3.69 6.87
C GLY A 68 -2.37 2.64 6.28
N ASN A 69 -2.86 1.45 5.92
CA ASN A 69 -2.02 0.38 5.37
C ASN A 69 -1.28 0.86 4.11
N PRO A 70 0.07 0.94 4.10
CA PRO A 70 0.80 1.51 2.96
C PRO A 70 0.57 0.74 1.66
N THR A 71 0.59 -0.60 1.71
CA THR A 71 0.40 -1.46 0.53
C THR A 71 -0.99 -1.31 -0.08
N ALA A 72 -2.04 -1.22 0.74
CA ALA A 72 -3.39 -1.00 0.21
C ALA A 72 -3.56 0.42 -0.35
N THR A 73 -3.01 1.42 0.35
CA THR A 73 -3.18 2.84 -0.02
C THR A 73 -2.54 3.14 -1.38
N GLU A 74 -1.41 2.51 -1.71
CA GLU A 74 -0.69 2.71 -2.98
C GLU A 74 -1.59 2.64 -4.22
N LEU A 75 -2.58 1.75 -4.25
CA LEU A 75 -3.47 1.55 -5.39
C LEU A 75 -4.21 2.83 -5.81
N MET A 76 -4.62 3.69 -4.87
CA MET A 76 -5.35 4.94 -5.20
C MET A 76 -4.43 6.07 -5.69
N TRP A 77 -3.12 5.87 -5.62
CA TRP A 77 -2.10 6.87 -5.93
C TRP A 77 -1.17 6.44 -7.06
N LEU A 78 -1.50 5.34 -7.75
CA LEU A 78 -0.67 4.86 -8.83
C LEU A 78 -0.58 5.89 -9.95
N PRO A 79 0.59 5.98 -10.62
CA PRO A 79 0.71 6.65 -11.89
C PRO A 79 -0.30 6.10 -12.91
N ASP A 80 -0.80 6.95 -13.82
CA ASP A 80 -1.83 6.55 -14.77
C ASP A 80 -1.42 5.36 -15.67
N ASP A 81 -0.13 5.27 -16.02
CA ASP A 81 0.46 4.16 -16.79
C ASP A 81 0.51 2.82 -16.04
N CYS A 82 0.25 2.81 -14.73
CA CYS A 82 0.27 1.61 -13.90
C CYS A 82 -1.13 1.02 -13.65
N TYR A 83 -2.21 1.72 -14.03
CA TYR A 83 -3.57 1.19 -13.91
C TYR A 83 -3.90 0.22 -15.05
N GLU A 84 -4.32 -1.00 -14.70
CA GLU A 84 -4.75 -2.02 -15.68
C GLU A 84 -6.28 -2.10 -15.80
N THR A 85 -7.03 -1.72 -14.75
CA THR A 85 -8.50 -1.68 -14.77
C THR A 85 -8.99 -0.49 -13.97
N ARG A 86 -9.89 0.30 -14.57
CA ARG A 86 -10.59 1.43 -13.94
C ARG A 86 -12.06 1.39 -14.34
N SER A 87 -12.92 0.99 -13.42
CA SER A 87 -14.37 1.16 -13.56
C SER A 87 -14.80 2.52 -13.04
N ALA A 88 -16.04 2.96 -13.30
CA ALA A 88 -16.57 4.22 -12.75
C ALA A 88 -16.50 4.26 -11.20
N LEU A 89 -16.74 3.12 -10.53
CA LEU A 89 -16.59 3.01 -9.07
C LEU A 89 -15.13 3.01 -8.62
N GLY A 90 -14.21 2.50 -9.45
CA GLY A 90 -12.76 2.58 -9.24
C GLY A 90 -12.22 4.01 -9.38
N ASP A 91 -12.69 4.76 -10.38
CA ASP A 91 -12.33 6.17 -10.55
C ASP A 91 -12.85 7.02 -9.39
N ARG A 92 -14.07 6.74 -8.91
CA ARG A 92 -14.60 7.37 -7.70
C ARG A 92 -13.75 7.06 -6.47
N LEU A 93 -13.26 5.83 -6.33
CA LEU A 93 -12.34 5.45 -5.25
C LEU A 93 -11.06 6.29 -5.28
N ILE A 94 -10.43 6.43 -6.45
CA ILE A 94 -9.27 7.33 -6.64
C ILE A 94 -9.64 8.77 -6.29
N GLY A 95 -10.82 9.23 -6.70
CA GLY A 95 -11.31 10.58 -6.46
C GLY A 95 -11.47 10.93 -4.97
N ILE A 96 -11.77 9.94 -4.12
CA ILE A 96 -11.93 10.13 -2.67
C ILE A 96 -10.68 9.73 -1.87
N ARG A 97 -9.53 9.48 -2.50
CA ARG A 97 -8.32 8.94 -1.83
C ARG A 97 -7.85 9.70 -0.60
N SER A 98 -8.06 11.02 -0.55
CA SER A 98 -7.74 11.85 0.63
C SER A 98 -8.65 11.59 1.83
N ALA A 99 -9.89 11.09 1.61
CA ALA A 99 -10.82 10.73 2.67
C ALA A 99 -10.30 9.59 3.57
N PHE A 100 -9.40 8.76 3.06
CA PHE A 100 -8.78 7.67 3.83
C PHE A 100 -7.66 8.14 4.77
N LEU A 101 -7.17 9.36 4.60
CA LEU A 101 -5.98 9.83 5.29
C LEU A 101 -6.33 10.47 6.64
N SER A 102 -5.48 10.23 7.62
CA SER A 102 -5.42 11.02 8.85
C SER A 102 -4.01 11.04 9.39
N ALA A 103 -3.65 12.12 10.08
CA ALA A 103 -2.31 12.30 10.64
C ALA A 103 -1.90 11.11 11.53
N PRO A 104 -2.71 10.66 12.51
CA PRO A 104 -2.30 9.55 13.38
C PRO A 104 -2.10 8.24 12.61
N ARG A 105 -3.01 7.91 11.68
CA ARG A 105 -2.93 6.65 10.92
C ARG A 105 -1.72 6.61 9.99
N VAL A 106 -1.43 7.72 9.31
CA VAL A 106 -0.24 7.82 8.44
C VAL A 106 1.03 7.69 9.27
N ARG A 107 1.15 8.42 10.39
CA ARG A 107 2.31 8.32 11.28
C ARG A 107 2.52 6.89 11.77
N ASP A 108 1.51 6.31 12.40
CA ASP A 108 1.62 5.01 13.06
C ASP A 108 1.88 3.88 12.06
N ALA A 109 1.20 3.90 10.90
CA ALA A 109 1.38 2.87 9.90
C ALA A 109 2.76 2.96 9.24
N TYR A 110 3.19 4.13 8.76
CA TYR A 110 4.46 4.22 8.04
C TYR A 110 5.67 3.99 8.96
N LEU A 111 5.70 4.58 10.17
CA LEU A 111 6.75 4.30 11.15
C LEU A 111 6.70 2.85 11.61
N GLY A 112 5.50 2.31 11.87
CA GLY A 112 5.32 0.92 12.31
C GLY A 112 5.81 -0.10 11.28
N TYR A 113 5.53 0.12 9.99
CA TYR A 113 6.03 -0.74 8.91
C TYR A 113 7.54 -0.57 8.69
N ALA A 114 8.07 0.67 8.75
CA ALA A 114 9.49 0.91 8.63
C ALA A 114 10.28 0.26 9.78
N ALA A 115 9.78 0.36 11.02
CA ALA A 115 10.36 -0.32 12.18
C ALA A 115 10.32 -1.86 12.05
N GLN A 116 9.28 -2.42 11.44
CA GLN A 116 9.22 -3.85 11.12
C GLN A 116 10.31 -4.26 10.11
N GLN A 117 10.55 -3.46 9.07
CA GLN A 117 11.64 -3.72 8.13
C GLN A 117 13.00 -3.61 8.83
N PHE A 118 13.18 -2.64 9.73
CA PHE A 118 14.41 -2.50 10.50
C PHE A 118 14.67 -3.70 11.41
N ARG A 119 13.66 -4.20 12.14
CA ARG A 119 13.81 -5.41 12.96
C ARG A 119 14.27 -6.62 12.14
N LYS A 120 13.77 -6.75 10.90
CA LYS A 120 14.23 -7.79 9.96
C LYS A 120 15.69 -7.58 9.51
N LEU A 121 16.15 -6.34 9.40
CA LEU A 121 17.55 -6.04 9.08
C LEU A 121 18.47 -6.37 10.26
N ALA A 122 18.11 -5.88 11.45
CA ALA A 122 18.87 -6.07 12.68
C ALA A 122 18.98 -7.55 13.11
N SER A 123 17.97 -8.38 12.81
CA SER A 123 18.06 -9.82 13.10
C SER A 123 19.06 -10.56 12.21
N ARG A 124 19.59 -9.92 11.16
CA ARG A 124 20.53 -10.53 10.21
C ARG A 124 21.96 -10.02 10.38
N SER A 125 22.19 -8.91 11.06
CA SER A 125 23.45 -8.14 11.07
C SER A 125 24.62 -8.75 11.88
N GLY A 126 24.80 -10.07 11.88
CA GLY A 126 25.85 -10.72 12.68
C GLY A 126 26.35 -12.09 12.16
N GLY A 127 26.07 -12.46 10.91
CA GLY A 127 26.49 -13.75 10.34
C GLY A 127 27.19 -13.63 8.99
N THR A 128 27.86 -14.71 8.56
CA THR A 128 28.43 -14.83 7.20
C THR A 128 27.31 -14.80 6.16
N PHE A 129 27.24 -13.74 5.36
CA PHE A 129 26.15 -13.57 4.42
C PHE A 129 26.39 -14.32 3.11
N SER A 130 25.50 -15.26 2.79
CA SER A 130 25.36 -15.73 1.41
C SER A 130 24.93 -14.57 0.49
N ALA A 131 25.22 -14.69 -0.82
CA ALA A 131 24.78 -13.70 -1.80
C ALA A 131 23.26 -13.47 -1.77
N ASP A 132 22.47 -14.53 -1.59
CA ASP A 132 21.02 -14.46 -1.42
C ASP A 132 20.62 -13.63 -0.19
N THR A 133 21.30 -13.83 0.94
CA THR A 133 21.01 -13.06 2.16
C THR A 133 21.30 -11.58 1.96
N ARG A 134 22.38 -11.24 1.25
CA ARG A 134 22.72 -9.84 0.92
C ARG A 134 21.66 -9.18 0.04
N LEU A 135 21.15 -9.87 -0.98
CA LEU A 135 20.06 -9.38 -1.84
C LEU A 135 18.78 -9.13 -1.05
N ARG A 136 18.40 -10.05 -0.16
CA ARG A 136 17.22 -9.89 0.71
C ARG A 136 17.39 -8.74 1.70
N THR A 137 18.58 -8.56 2.28
CA THR A 137 18.90 -7.42 3.15
C THR A 137 18.75 -6.10 2.38
N ALA A 138 19.32 -6.00 1.17
CA ALA A 138 19.18 -4.81 0.33
C ALA A 138 17.71 -4.51 -0.02
N LYS A 139 16.89 -5.54 -0.32
CA LYS A 139 15.45 -5.38 -0.58
C LYS A 139 14.71 -4.83 0.64
N HIS A 140 14.96 -5.35 1.84
CA HIS A 140 14.33 -4.83 3.07
C HIS A 140 14.79 -3.41 3.40
N ALA A 141 16.06 -3.07 3.20
CA ALA A 141 16.58 -1.73 3.41
C ALA A 141 15.96 -0.71 2.45
N ARG A 142 15.85 -1.06 1.15
CA ARG A 142 15.10 -0.23 0.19
C ARG A 142 13.66 0.00 0.61
N HIS A 143 12.99 -1.05 1.09
CA HIS A 143 11.61 -0.94 1.54
C HIS A 143 11.49 0.00 2.76
N LEU A 144 12.38 -0.12 3.74
CA LEU A 144 12.44 0.79 4.89
C LEU A 144 12.58 2.24 4.42
N ALA A 145 13.59 2.53 3.59
CA ALA A 145 13.84 3.89 3.13
C ALA A 145 12.66 4.47 2.35
N ARG A 146 12.03 3.66 1.49
CA ARG A 146 10.82 4.04 0.75
C ARG A 146 9.67 4.38 1.70
N LEU A 147 9.40 3.54 2.70
CA LEU A 147 8.34 3.79 3.69
C LEU A 147 8.59 5.09 4.45
N VAL A 148 9.83 5.34 4.90
CA VAL A 148 10.17 6.60 5.57
C VAL A 148 9.94 7.80 4.66
N HIS A 149 10.46 7.75 3.43
CA HIS A 149 10.33 8.84 2.45
C HIS A 149 8.87 9.15 2.13
N GLN A 150 8.11 8.13 1.72
CA GLN A 150 6.70 8.29 1.36
C GLN A 150 5.85 8.72 2.55
N GLY A 151 6.12 8.17 3.74
CA GLY A 151 5.42 8.54 4.97
C GLY A 151 5.63 10.01 5.32
N ARG A 152 6.88 10.49 5.29
CA ARG A 152 7.21 11.92 5.53
C ARG A 152 6.53 12.83 4.52
N LEU A 153 6.59 12.49 3.24
CA LEU A 153 5.98 13.30 2.18
C LEU A 153 4.45 13.34 2.31
N LEU A 154 3.81 12.18 2.47
CA LEU A 154 2.36 12.06 2.65
C LEU A 154 1.91 12.84 3.88
N TYR A 155 2.64 12.74 4.99
CA TYR A 155 2.32 13.45 6.21
C TYR A 155 2.49 14.97 6.07
N ALA A 156 3.53 15.43 5.36
CA ALA A 156 3.78 16.86 5.17
C ALA A 156 2.83 17.51 4.14
N THR A 157 2.36 16.75 3.15
CA THR A 157 1.69 17.34 1.96
C THR A 157 0.28 16.82 1.70
N GLY A 158 -0.09 15.68 2.28
CA GLY A 158 -1.32 14.96 1.93
C GLY A 158 -1.26 14.23 0.58
N VAL A 159 -0.08 14.14 -0.05
CA VAL A 159 0.13 13.49 -1.34
C VAL A 159 1.08 12.31 -1.18
N LEU A 160 0.64 11.12 -1.62
CA LEU A 160 1.49 9.94 -1.65
C LEU A 160 2.21 9.84 -2.99
N GLU A 161 3.54 9.96 -2.96
CA GLU A 161 4.38 9.73 -4.14
C GLU A 161 4.61 8.23 -4.34
N ILE A 162 4.17 7.70 -5.47
CA ILE A 162 4.46 6.31 -5.87
C ILE A 162 5.73 6.26 -6.73
N ARG A 163 5.77 6.98 -7.85
CA ARG A 163 6.95 7.02 -8.72
C ARG A 163 8.05 7.83 -8.03
N LEU A 164 9.13 7.18 -7.61
CA LEU A 164 10.22 7.84 -6.90
C LEU A 164 11.00 8.74 -7.87
N ALA A 165 11.23 9.99 -7.49
CA ALA A 165 11.99 10.94 -8.31
C ALA A 165 13.46 10.51 -8.50
N ASP A 166 14.08 9.92 -7.47
CA ASP A 166 15.45 9.40 -7.52
C ASP A 166 15.49 7.94 -7.00
N PRO A 167 15.19 6.94 -7.84
CA PRO A 167 15.23 5.54 -7.46
C PRO A 167 16.65 5.03 -7.11
N GLU A 168 17.69 5.65 -7.65
CA GLU A 168 19.10 5.25 -7.41
C GLU A 168 19.52 5.54 -5.98
N ARG A 169 19.06 6.66 -5.38
CA ARG A 169 19.29 6.94 -3.95
C ARG A 169 18.82 5.80 -3.05
N PHE A 170 17.65 5.22 -3.32
CA PHE A 170 17.13 4.09 -2.55
C PHE A 170 17.95 2.83 -2.80
N ARG A 171 18.38 2.58 -4.04
CA ARG A 171 19.25 1.45 -4.39
C ARG A 171 20.58 1.51 -3.64
N ALA A 172 21.27 2.65 -3.71
CA ALA A 172 22.52 2.90 -3.02
C ALA A 172 22.38 2.73 -1.50
N PHE A 173 21.30 3.24 -0.89
CA PHE A 173 21.00 3.01 0.52
C PHE A 173 20.87 1.52 0.85
N GLY A 174 20.14 0.77 0.02
CA GLY A 174 19.99 -0.68 0.20
C GLY A 174 21.31 -1.43 0.14
N GLU A 175 22.22 -1.03 -0.75
CA GLU A 175 23.54 -1.63 -0.92
C GLU A 175 24.47 -1.36 0.26
N ARG A 176 24.50 -0.12 0.79
CA ARG A 176 25.28 0.25 1.98
C ARG A 176 24.82 -0.51 3.22
N VAL A 177 23.52 -0.54 3.48
CA VAL A 177 22.95 -1.29 4.61
C VAL A 177 23.26 -2.79 4.48
N ALA A 178 23.16 -3.35 3.27
CA ALA A 178 23.53 -4.74 3.01
C ALA A 178 25.05 -5.00 3.08
N GLY A 179 25.87 -3.96 2.98
CA GLY A 179 27.33 -3.97 3.18
C GLY A 179 27.76 -3.90 4.64
N GLY A 180 26.82 -3.76 5.59
CA GLY A 180 27.09 -3.73 7.03
C GLY A 180 26.76 -2.41 7.71
N GLU A 181 26.32 -1.39 6.96
CA GLU A 181 26.02 -0.05 7.49
C GLU A 181 24.62 0.02 8.12
N LEU A 182 24.31 -0.89 9.06
CA LEU A 182 23.01 -0.94 9.72
C LEU A 182 22.67 0.35 10.48
N ALA A 183 23.70 1.08 10.95
CA ALA A 183 23.54 2.36 11.62
C ALA A 183 22.76 3.37 10.76
N GLU A 184 22.97 3.41 9.44
CA GLU A 184 22.22 4.31 8.56
C GLU A 184 20.71 4.04 8.60
N ALA A 185 20.29 2.78 8.66
CA ALA A 185 18.89 2.41 8.73
C ALA A 185 18.23 2.79 10.05
N ARG A 186 19.00 2.73 11.15
CA ARG A 186 18.55 3.18 12.48
C ARG A 186 18.43 4.70 12.51
N ASP A 187 19.41 5.40 11.98
CA ASP A 187 19.47 6.86 12.00
C ASP A 187 18.37 7.46 11.12
N LEU A 188 18.09 6.85 9.95
CA LEU A 188 16.97 7.22 9.08
C LEU A 188 15.60 7.09 9.78
N LEU A 189 15.41 6.03 10.57
CA LEU A 189 14.19 5.85 11.36
C LEU A 189 14.06 6.92 12.45
N ALA A 190 15.13 7.18 13.19
CA ALA A 190 15.14 8.17 14.26
C ALA A 190 14.92 9.60 13.71
N GLU A 191 15.44 9.89 12.51
CA GLU A 191 15.14 11.14 11.80
C GLU A 191 13.65 11.23 11.48
N ALA A 192 13.10 10.18 10.86
CA ALA A 192 11.69 10.14 10.49
C ALA A 192 10.77 10.38 11.70
N GLU A 193 11.04 9.74 12.84
CA GLU A 193 10.28 9.96 14.08
C GLU A 193 10.28 11.43 14.48
N ARG A 194 11.44 12.09 14.49
CA ARG A 194 11.54 13.54 14.77
C ARG A 194 10.78 14.38 13.75
N ASP A 195 10.83 14.03 12.47
CA ASP A 195 10.09 14.75 11.43
C ASP A 195 8.58 14.65 11.65
N PHE A 196 8.06 13.45 11.94
CA PHE A 196 6.64 13.26 12.22
C PHE A 196 6.17 14.06 13.45
N ASP A 197 7.03 14.19 14.47
CA ASP A 197 6.72 14.91 15.69
C ASP A 197 6.78 16.44 15.53
N THR A 198 7.56 16.95 14.57
CA THR A 198 7.80 18.39 14.38
C THR A 198 7.10 18.97 13.14
N THR A 199 6.74 18.13 12.16
CA THR A 199 6.12 18.58 10.91
C THR A 199 4.67 19.00 11.14
N ARG A 200 4.34 20.22 10.69
CA ARG A 200 2.94 20.65 10.58
C ARG A 200 2.28 19.92 9.40
N THR A 201 1.32 19.06 9.71
CA THR A 201 0.58 18.27 8.71
C THR A 201 -0.73 18.94 8.28
N PRO A 202 -1.12 18.86 6.99
CA PRO A 202 -2.46 19.23 6.53
C PRO A 202 -3.49 18.11 6.77
N LEU A 203 -3.05 16.91 7.19
CA LEU A 203 -3.94 15.76 7.36
C LEU A 203 -4.88 15.96 8.55
N PRO A 204 -6.14 15.51 8.46
CA PRO A 204 -7.09 15.60 9.56
C PRO A 204 -6.73 14.65 10.69
N GLN A 205 -7.31 14.86 11.87
CA GLN A 205 -7.13 13.97 13.02
C GLN A 205 -7.87 12.62 12.87
N ARG A 206 -8.86 12.57 11.98
CA ARG A 206 -9.63 11.36 11.67
C ARG A 206 -9.89 11.29 10.16
N PRO A 207 -9.94 10.10 9.56
CA PRO A 207 -10.33 9.95 8.17
C PRO A 207 -11.82 10.32 8.00
N ASP A 208 -12.21 10.69 6.79
CA ASP A 208 -13.61 10.93 6.42
C ASP A 208 -14.29 9.59 6.10
N GLU A 209 -14.61 8.86 7.17
CA GLU A 209 -15.29 7.56 7.09
C GLU A 209 -16.67 7.68 6.41
N ALA A 210 -17.36 8.82 6.51
CA ALA A 210 -18.68 8.99 5.90
C ALA A 210 -18.60 9.01 4.36
N THR A 211 -17.57 9.64 3.80
CA THR A 211 -17.33 9.60 2.35
C THR A 211 -16.94 8.20 1.87
N VAL A 212 -16.10 7.50 2.63
CA VAL A 212 -15.70 6.12 2.31
C VAL A 212 -16.90 5.16 2.41
N GLU A 213 -17.72 5.29 3.45
CA GLU A 213 -18.93 4.49 3.66
C GLU A 213 -19.93 4.69 2.52
N ARG A 214 -20.18 5.93 2.11
CA ARG A 214 -21.05 6.24 0.98
C ARG A 214 -20.55 5.61 -0.33
N TRP A 215 -19.25 5.66 -0.59
CA TRP A 215 -18.68 4.95 -1.74
C TRP A 215 -18.91 3.44 -1.65
N LEU A 216 -18.71 2.84 -0.48
CA LEU A 216 -18.94 1.41 -0.28
C LEU A 216 -20.42 1.03 -0.47
N LEU A 217 -21.35 1.84 0.05
CA LEU A 217 -22.78 1.64 -0.14
C LEU A 217 -23.18 1.74 -1.62
N ASP A 218 -22.59 2.68 -2.38
CA ASP A 218 -22.81 2.76 -3.83
C ASP A 218 -22.28 1.52 -4.57
N VAL A 219 -21.13 0.98 -4.14
CA VAL A 219 -20.64 -0.31 -4.63
C VAL A 219 -21.66 -1.42 -4.32
N ARG A 220 -22.22 -1.47 -3.11
CA ARG A 220 -23.26 -2.47 -2.77
C ARG A 220 -24.52 -2.30 -3.59
N ALA A 221 -24.98 -1.07 -3.81
CA ALA A 221 -26.16 -0.82 -4.62
C ALA A 221 -25.95 -1.26 -6.08
N ALA A 222 -24.79 -0.97 -6.67
CA ALA A 222 -24.46 -1.33 -8.05
C ALA A 222 -24.36 -2.83 -8.31
N HIS A 223 -24.08 -3.63 -7.26
CA HIS A 223 -23.92 -5.09 -7.35
C HIS A 223 -25.04 -5.86 -6.65
N LEU A 224 -26.15 -5.19 -6.33
CA LEU A 224 -27.39 -5.81 -5.90
C LEU A 224 -28.24 -6.15 -7.14
N PRO A 225 -28.53 -7.43 -7.43
CA PRO A 225 -29.42 -7.80 -8.53
C PRO A 225 -30.83 -7.20 -8.32
N PRO A 226 -31.56 -6.90 -9.41
CA PRO A 226 -32.95 -6.46 -9.31
C PRO A 226 -33.82 -7.55 -8.65
N ALA A 227 -34.88 -7.11 -7.97
CA ALA A 227 -35.82 -8.01 -7.32
C ALA A 227 -36.36 -9.04 -8.33
N GLY A 228 -36.23 -10.34 -8.00
CA GLY A 228 -36.66 -11.46 -8.86
C GLY A 228 -35.55 -12.15 -9.65
N ALA A 229 -34.32 -11.61 -9.66
CA ALA A 229 -33.16 -12.23 -10.32
C ALA A 229 -32.28 -13.03 -9.33
N CYS A 230 -32.88 -13.76 -8.38
CA CYS A 230 -32.13 -14.72 -7.58
C CYS A 230 -31.66 -15.86 -8.50
N PRO A 231 -30.35 -16.15 -8.58
CA PRO A 231 -29.91 -17.39 -9.21
C PRO A 231 -30.40 -18.54 -8.31
N GLY A 232 -31.15 -19.46 -8.91
CA GLY A 232 -31.56 -20.72 -8.27
C GLY A 232 -30.38 -21.65 -7.98
#